data_AF-A0A965FAI6-F1
#
_entry.id   AF-A0A965FAI6-F1
#
_cell.length_a   1.000
_cell.length_b   1.000
_cell.length_c   1.000
_cell.angle_alpha   90.00
_cell.angle_beta   90.00
_cell.angle_gamma   90.00
#
_symmetry.space_group_name_H-M   'P 1'
#
loop_
_entity.id
_entity.type
_entity.pdbx_description
1 polymer ?
#
loop_
_entity_poly.entity_id
_entity_poly.type
_entity_poly.pdbx_seq_one_letter_code
_entity_poly.pdbx_strand_id
1 'polypeptide(L)'
;LQRFLFENSLQHQLFRDTFFDQGIAVPAYPLYEADPDNLDDWLQAHQVEHQFFAAQLGLSNPFNMLDANFGKQDDFYDWLGQHLTIHEQIAAALGLN
;
A
#
# COMPACT_ATOMS: atom_id res chain seq x y z
N LEU A 1 9.48 12.10 -3.91
CA LEU A 1 8.43 11.29 -4.54
C LEU A 1 8.97 10.01 -5.18
N GLN A 2 9.80 10.08 -6.24
CA GLN A 2 10.25 8.88 -6.97
C GLN A 2 10.91 7.78 -6.11
N ARG A 3 11.76 8.17 -5.15
CA ARG A 3 12.36 7.21 -4.20
C ARG A 3 11.30 6.47 -3.37
N PHE A 4 10.31 7.22 -2.87
CA PHE A 4 9.20 6.66 -2.10
C PHE A 4 8.37 5.69 -2.95
N LEU A 5 8.00 6.07 -4.18
CA LEU A 5 7.26 5.19 -5.10
C LEU A 5 8.04 3.89 -5.38
N PHE A 6 9.34 4.01 -5.62
CA PHE A 6 10.21 2.85 -5.81
C PHE A 6 10.24 1.93 -4.58
N GLU A 7 10.54 2.46 -3.39
CA GLU A 7 10.60 1.67 -2.16
C GLU A 7 9.24 1.03 -1.81
N ASN A 8 8.14 1.79 -1.96
CA ASN A 8 6.79 1.27 -1.78
C ASN A 8 6.50 0.12 -2.75
N SER A 9 6.83 0.28 -4.04
CA SER A 9 6.61 -0.78 -5.04
C SER A 9 7.39 -2.07 -4.73
N LEU A 10 8.59 -1.96 -4.16
CA LEU A 10 9.39 -3.11 -3.73
C LEU A 10 8.78 -3.82 -2.51
N GLN A 11 8.26 -3.06 -1.54
CA GLN A 11 7.59 -3.65 -0.38
C GLN A 11 6.31 -4.40 -0.80
N HIS A 12 5.53 -3.79 -1.69
CA HIS A 12 4.37 -4.46 -2.28
C HIS A 12 4.74 -5.71 -3.05
N GLN A 13 5.82 -5.68 -3.84
CA GLN A 13 6.34 -6.87 -4.51
C GLN A 13 6.70 -7.95 -3.52
N LEU A 14 7.44 -7.62 -2.46
CA LEU A 14 7.81 -8.59 -1.41
C LEU A 14 6.57 -9.23 -0.77
N PHE A 15 5.53 -8.45 -0.46
CA PHE A 15 4.29 -8.98 0.09
C PHE A 15 3.61 -9.94 -0.90
N ARG A 16 3.49 -9.55 -2.17
CA ARG A 16 2.91 -10.40 -3.22
C ARG A 16 3.69 -11.71 -3.39
N ASP A 17 5.01 -11.64 -3.42
CA ASP A 17 5.88 -12.81 -3.55
C ASP A 17 5.70 -13.74 -2.34
N THR A 18 5.59 -13.18 -1.12
CA THR A 18 5.35 -13.95 0.11
C THR A 18 3.98 -14.65 0.11
N PHE A 19 2.93 -14.00 -0.42
CA PHE A 19 1.63 -14.65 -0.63
C PHE A 19 1.69 -15.72 -1.73
N PHE A 20 2.43 -15.45 -2.80
CA PHE A 20 2.58 -16.38 -3.92
C PHE A 20 3.27 -17.68 -3.49
N ASP A 21 4.29 -17.58 -2.63
CA ASP A 21 4.96 -18.74 -2.02
C ASP A 21 4.01 -19.60 -1.17
N GLN A 22 2.90 -19.02 -0.69
CA GLN A 22 1.83 -19.71 0.03
C GLN A 22 0.70 -20.20 -0.90
N GLY A 23 0.83 -20.03 -2.21
CA GLY A 23 -0.16 -20.39 -3.21
C GLY A 23 -1.31 -19.39 -3.36
N ILE A 24 -1.15 -18.15 -2.85
CA ILE A 24 -2.16 -17.10 -2.93
C ILE A 24 -1.76 -16.08 -3.99
N ALA A 25 -2.58 -15.95 -5.04
CA ALA A 25 -2.36 -14.95 -6.08
C ALA A 25 -2.98 -13.61 -5.68
N VAL A 26 -2.15 -12.57 -5.56
CA VAL A 26 -2.56 -11.19 -5.27
C VAL A 26 -2.73 -10.41 -6.59
N PRO A 27 -3.76 -9.56 -6.73
CA PRO A 27 -3.79 -8.55 -7.79
C PRO A 27 -2.54 -7.67 -7.76
N ALA A 28 -1.91 -7.42 -8.91
CA ALA A 28 -0.70 -6.62 -9.00
C ALA A 28 -0.90 -5.47 -9.98
N TYR A 29 -0.65 -4.25 -9.52
CA TYR A 29 -0.70 -3.04 -10.34
C TYR A 29 0.63 -2.29 -10.29
N PRO A 30 1.01 -1.53 -11.35
CA PRO A 30 2.21 -0.70 -11.30
C PRO A 30 2.09 0.37 -10.22
N LEU A 31 2.94 0.31 -9.19
CA LEU A 31 3.03 1.33 -8.12
C LEU A 31 4.34 2.14 -8.16
N TYR A 32 5.25 1.83 -9.09
CA TYR A 32 6.56 2.49 -9.22
C TYR A 32 6.50 3.87 -9.90
N GLU A 33 5.34 4.23 -10.46
CA GLU A 33 5.09 5.47 -11.18
C GLU A 33 3.72 6.02 -10.78
N ALA A 34 3.63 7.34 -10.65
CA ALA A 34 2.40 8.06 -10.35
C ALA A 34 2.46 9.42 -11.04
N ASP A 35 1.32 9.91 -11.51
CA ASP A 35 1.20 11.28 -12.00
C ASP A 35 1.15 12.24 -10.79
N PRO A 36 2.15 13.11 -10.58
CA PRO A 36 2.15 14.03 -9.45
C PRO A 36 1.02 15.06 -9.51
N ASP A 37 0.44 15.31 -10.69
CA ASP A 37 -0.68 16.23 -10.87
C ASP A 37 -2.04 15.52 -10.67
N ASN A 38 -2.06 14.18 -10.66
CA ASN A 38 -3.25 13.36 -10.41
C ASN A 38 -2.90 12.00 -9.77
N LEU A 39 -2.98 11.91 -8.44
CA LEU A 39 -2.63 10.71 -7.69
C LEU A 39 -3.77 9.68 -7.59
N ASP A 40 -4.99 9.99 -8.03
CA ASP A 40 -6.18 9.16 -7.78
C ASP A 40 -6.03 7.74 -8.35
N ASP A 41 -5.50 7.61 -9.57
CA ASP A 41 -5.27 6.31 -10.20
C ASP A 41 -4.27 5.46 -9.40
N TRP A 42 -3.19 6.10 -8.92
CA TRP A 42 -2.18 5.43 -8.10
C TRP A 42 -2.76 5.04 -6.74
N LEU A 43 -3.51 5.94 -6.08
CA LEU A 43 -4.16 5.67 -4.80
C LEU A 43 -5.19 4.53 -4.91
N GLN A 44 -5.94 4.47 -6.01
CA GLN A 44 -6.91 3.41 -6.24
C GLN A 44 -6.24 2.06 -6.46
N ALA A 45 -5.20 1.98 -7.29
CA ALA A 45 -4.43 0.77 -7.51
C ALA A 45 -3.76 0.28 -6.21
N HIS A 46 -3.18 1.21 -5.46
CA HIS A 46 -2.53 0.95 -4.17
C HIS A 46 -3.53 0.40 -3.15
N GLN A 47 -4.72 1.01 -3.06
CA GLN A 47 -5.79 0.58 -2.17
C GLN A 47 -6.26 -0.86 -2.42
N VAL A 48 -6.35 -1.28 -3.68
CA VAL A 48 -6.78 -2.64 -4.02
C VAL A 48 -5.83 -3.68 -3.41
N GLU A 49 -4.52 -3.45 -3.48
CA GLU A 49 -3.54 -4.36 -2.87
C GLU A 49 -3.66 -4.36 -1.35
N HIS A 50 -3.79 -3.19 -0.70
CA HIS A 50 -3.99 -3.11 0.75
C HIS A 50 -5.25 -3.83 1.23
N GLN A 51 -6.36 -3.66 0.52
CA GLN A 51 -7.60 -4.36 0.82
C GLN A 51 -7.45 -5.88 0.69
N PHE A 52 -6.73 -6.34 -0.33
CA PHE A 52 -6.44 -7.75 -0.50
C PHE A 52 -5.57 -8.28 0.65
N PHE A 53 -4.45 -7.61 0.95
CA PHE A 53 -3.54 -8.02 2.02
C PHE A 53 -4.25 -8.10 3.36
N ALA A 54 -4.99 -7.05 3.74
CA ALA A 54 -5.71 -7.02 5.00
C ALA A 54 -6.79 -8.11 5.08
N ALA A 55 -7.52 -8.36 4.00
CA ALA A 55 -8.52 -9.42 3.95
C ALA A 55 -7.89 -10.81 4.14
N GLN A 56 -6.76 -11.09 3.49
CA GLN A 56 -6.06 -12.38 3.65
C GLN A 56 -5.46 -12.59 5.05
N LEU A 57 -4.98 -11.50 5.66
CA LEU A 57 -4.29 -11.54 6.96
C LEU A 57 -5.24 -11.34 8.15
N GLY A 58 -6.53 -11.10 7.89
CA GLY A 58 -7.51 -10.78 8.94
C GLY A 58 -7.23 -9.46 9.66
N LEU A 59 -6.55 -8.52 9.01
CA LEU A 59 -6.23 -7.20 9.56
C LEU A 59 -7.40 -6.24 9.35
N SER A 60 -7.51 -5.24 10.23
CA SER A 60 -8.35 -4.08 9.94
C SER A 60 -7.72 -3.27 8.82
N ASN A 61 -8.50 -2.87 7.81
CA ASN A 61 -8.10 -1.86 6.82
C ASN A 61 -9.01 -0.63 6.94
N PRO A 62 -8.83 0.20 7.98
CA PRO A 62 -9.83 1.19 8.36
C PRO A 62 -9.83 2.45 7.49
N PHE A 63 -8.87 2.64 6.58
CA PHE A 63 -8.73 3.89 5.84
C PHE A 63 -8.86 3.69 4.34
N ASN A 64 -9.62 4.59 3.72
CA ASN A 64 -9.71 4.72 2.28
C ASN A 64 -8.62 5.69 1.82
N MET A 65 -7.65 5.21 1.05
CA MET A 65 -6.51 5.98 0.56
C MET A 65 -6.94 7.17 -0.30
N LEU A 66 -8.12 7.09 -0.93
CA LEU A 66 -8.70 8.16 -1.75
C LEU A 66 -9.27 9.32 -0.92
N ASP A 67 -9.44 9.16 0.39
CA ASP A 67 -10.01 10.22 1.23
C ASP A 67 -8.99 11.32 1.58
N ALA A 68 -7.70 11.08 1.32
CA ALA A 68 -6.62 12.01 1.64
C ALA A 68 -6.42 13.06 0.54
N ASN A 69 -6.38 14.34 0.92
CA ASN A 69 -6.02 15.42 0.01
C ASN A 69 -4.52 15.74 0.12
N PHE A 70 -3.72 15.27 -0.83
CA PHE A 70 -2.26 15.44 -0.83
C PHE A 70 -1.81 16.89 -1.06
N GLY A 71 -2.73 17.78 -1.48
CA GLY A 71 -2.49 19.23 -1.51
C GLY A 71 -2.56 19.91 -0.14
N LYS A 72 -3.02 19.18 0.90
CA LYS A 72 -3.01 19.63 2.30
C LYS A 72 -1.96 18.85 3.07
N GLN A 73 -1.04 19.58 3.67
CA GLN A 73 0.11 19.00 4.36
C GLN A 73 -0.29 18.08 5.52
N ASP A 74 -1.30 18.46 6.31
CA ASP A 74 -1.77 17.66 7.45
C ASP A 74 -2.38 16.33 6.96
N ASP A 75 -3.30 16.37 5.99
CA ASP A 75 -3.90 15.19 5.37
C ASP A 75 -2.83 14.24 4.78
N PHE A 76 -1.78 14.80 4.17
CA PHE A 76 -0.65 14.01 3.65
C PHE A 76 0.13 13.29 4.76
N TYR A 77 0.43 13.96 5.87
CA TYR A 77 1.16 13.32 6.97
C TYR A 77 0.31 12.29 7.71
N ASP A 78 -0.99 12.55 7.87
CA ASP A 78 -1.93 11.59 8.42
C ASP A 78 -1.99 10.34 7.53
N TRP A 79 -2.12 10.53 6.21
CA TRP A 79 -2.06 9.44 5.23
C TRP A 79 -0.75 8.65 5.34
N LEU A 80 0.40 9.34 5.39
CA LEU A 80 1.71 8.70 5.48
C LEU A 80 1.87 7.87 6.75
N GLY A 81 1.37 8.36 7.89
CA GLY A 81 1.40 7.62 9.15
C GLY A 81 0.52 6.37 9.14
N GLN A 82 -0.70 6.49 8.61
CA GLN A 82 -1.61 5.35 8.44
C GLN A 82 -1.04 4.32 7.46
N HIS A 83 -0.47 4.79 6.35
CA HIS A 83 0.18 3.98 5.33
C HIS A 83 1.37 3.19 5.89
N LEU A 84 2.26 3.83 6.65
CA LEU A 84 3.35 3.15 7.34
C LEU A 84 2.83 2.09 8.31
N THR A 85 1.82 2.44 9.12
CA THR A 85 1.25 1.53 10.13
C THR A 85 0.71 0.25 9.49
N ILE A 86 -0.02 0.34 8.37
CA ILE A 86 -0.55 -0.85 7.70
C ILE A 86 0.56 -1.68 7.07
N HIS A 87 1.62 -1.05 6.53
CA HIS A 87 2.80 -1.76 6.02
C HIS A 87 3.50 -2.57 7.12
N GLU A 88 3.67 -1.98 8.31
CA GLU A 88 4.25 -2.67 9.47
C GLU A 88 3.38 -3.85 9.93
N GLN A 89 2.05 -3.68 9.95
CA GLN A 89 1.13 -4.76 10.29
C GLN A 89 1.17 -5.91 9.28
N ILE A 90 1.21 -5.60 7.98
CA ILE A 90 1.33 -6.60 6.91
C ILE A 90 2.66 -7.35 7.02
N ALA A 91 3.77 -6.63 7.17
CA ALA A 91 5.09 -7.23 7.34
C ALA A 91 5.13 -8.15 8.56
N ALA A 92 4.59 -7.71 9.70
CA ALA A 92 4.51 -8.52 10.91
C ALA A 92 3.65 -9.77 10.76
N ALA A 93 2.50 -9.66 10.09
CA ALA A 93 1.62 -10.81 9.85
C ALA A 93 2.23 -11.82 8.85
N LEU A 94 3.08 -11.35 7.93
CA LEU A 94 3.84 -12.18 7.00
C LEU A 94 5.18 -12.69 7.56
N GLY A 95 5.60 -12.23 8.75
CA GLY A 95 6.86 -12.63 9.38
C GLY A 95 8.12 -12.03 8.74
N LEU A 96 8.03 -10.81 8.18
CA LEU A 96 9.09 -10.14 7.42
C LEU A 96 9.90 -9.11 8.25
N ASN A 97 10.01 -9.33 9.56
CA ASN A 97 10.53 -8.37 10.54
C ASN A 97 12.02 -8.56 10.85
#